data_AF-A0A640VPC6-F1
#
_entry.id   AF-A0A640VPC6-F1
#
_cell.length_a   1.000
_cell.length_b   1.000
_cell.length_c   1.000
_cell.angle_alpha   90.00
_cell.angle_beta   90.00
_cell.angle_gamma   90.00
#
_symmetry.space_group_name_H-M   'P 1'
#
loop_
_entity.id
_entity.type
_entity.pdbx_description
1 polymer ?
#
loop_
_entity_poly.entity_id
_entity_poly.type
_entity_poly.pdbx_seq_one_letter_code
_entity_poly.pdbx_strand_id
1 'polypeptide(L)'
;MTAPAKISLSDASAINALPYRAAIDRVATLRTLVLRIGLTISQHASESADDKRQTLQADVDAQVQTLRQTIEVLQGTAHFDDLPEALSHWLAALAESQSTEMAVIGRMVSRTDELCAALQQDGPSPQILDSYIAFAEREFFDAVSTVMDHIWAQMDDNRAAQLDRAMQSAARLAEGLNRLERIGKYVRSMSINASVEASRAGEAGKGLVIIAQEFKTLAEEVQELTLSAREDIQTIESS
;
A
#
# COMPACT_ATOMS: atom_id res chain seq x y z
N MET A 1 4.38 28.67 21.20
CA MET A 1 4.70 28.14 19.87
C MET A 1 4.82 26.63 20.02
N THR A 2 3.78 25.92 19.61
CA THR A 2 3.68 24.45 19.64
C THR A 2 4.59 23.88 18.55
N ALA A 3 5.55 23.04 18.95
CA ALA A 3 6.40 22.31 18.02
C ALA A 3 5.54 21.46 17.07
N PRO A 4 5.83 21.42 15.76
CA PRO A 4 5.14 20.50 14.86
C PRO A 4 5.49 19.07 15.27
N ALA A 5 4.46 18.23 15.40
CA ALA A 5 4.62 16.82 15.72
C ALA A 5 5.51 16.16 14.65
N LYS A 6 6.62 15.55 15.08
CA LYS A 6 7.42 14.64 14.24
C LYS A 6 6.54 13.45 13.89
N ILE A 7 5.91 13.49 12.72
CA ILE A 7 5.35 12.30 12.09
C ILE A 7 6.57 11.45 11.70
N SER A 8 6.80 10.36 12.42
CA SER A 8 7.87 9.42 12.11
C SER A 8 7.60 8.86 10.71
N LEU A 9 8.59 8.90 9.80
CA LEU A 9 8.48 8.37 8.43
C LEU A 9 8.20 6.84 8.40
N SER A 10 8.41 6.14 9.52
CA SER A 10 7.89 4.77 9.70
C SER A 10 6.38 4.71 9.47
N ASP A 11 5.63 5.73 9.91
CA ASP A 11 4.19 5.77 9.84
C ASP A 11 3.71 6.10 8.42
N ALA A 12 4.45 6.88 7.64
CA ALA A 12 4.08 7.23 6.27
C ALA A 12 4.18 6.05 5.29
N SER A 13 5.20 5.19 5.43
CA SER A 13 5.29 3.94 4.67
C SER A 13 4.25 2.92 5.13
N ALA A 14 3.90 2.91 6.42
CA ALA A 14 2.85 2.06 6.97
C ALA A 14 1.46 2.48 6.45
N ILE A 15 1.17 3.78 6.35
CA ILE A 15 -0.12 4.31 5.88
C ILE A 15 -0.42 3.87 4.44
N ASN A 16 0.57 3.85 3.55
CA ASN A 16 0.39 3.37 2.18
C ASN A 16 0.38 1.84 2.06
N ALA A 17 0.87 1.09 3.04
CA ALA A 17 0.88 -0.38 3.03
C ALA A 17 -0.40 -1.00 3.59
N LEU A 18 -1.16 -0.26 4.43
CA LEU A 18 -2.39 -0.76 5.07
C LEU A 18 -3.45 -1.25 4.06
N PRO A 19 -3.73 -0.55 2.94
CA PRO A 19 -4.73 -0.99 1.97
C PRO A 19 -4.30 -2.28 1.26
N TYR A 20 -3.01 -2.39 0.91
CA TYR A 20 -2.44 -3.57 0.26
C TYR A 20 -2.48 -4.78 1.19
N ARG A 21 -2.09 -4.60 2.46
CA ARG A 21 -2.14 -5.66 3.48
C ARG A 21 -3.56 -6.18 3.69
N ALA A 22 -4.55 -5.29 3.78
CA ALA A 22 -5.95 -5.68 3.92
C ALA A 22 -6.44 -6.50 2.72
N ALA A 23 -6.04 -6.15 1.49
CA ALA A 23 -6.36 -6.92 0.30
C ALA A 23 -5.71 -8.32 0.33
N ILE A 24 -4.43 -8.40 0.67
CA ILE A 24 -3.69 -9.67 0.78
C ILE A 24 -4.29 -10.58 1.82
N ASP A 25 -4.60 -10.05 3.01
CA ASP A 25 -5.19 -10.83 4.10
C ASP A 25 -6.55 -11.41 3.65
N ARG A 26 -7.36 -10.64 2.92
CA ARG A 26 -8.62 -11.14 2.35
C ARG A 26 -8.39 -12.31 1.39
N VAL A 27 -7.47 -12.18 0.45
CA VAL A 27 -7.13 -13.26 -0.50
C VAL A 27 -6.60 -14.49 0.24
N ALA A 28 -5.76 -14.32 1.26
CA ALA A 28 -5.24 -15.40 2.08
C ALA A 28 -6.34 -16.17 2.82
N THR A 29 -7.43 -15.49 3.22
CA THR A 29 -8.56 -16.13 3.92
C THR A 29 -9.49 -16.93 3.01
N LEU A 30 -9.40 -16.78 1.69
CA LEU A 30 -10.31 -17.44 0.73
C LEU A 30 -10.33 -18.96 0.89
N ARG A 31 -9.17 -19.58 1.13
CA ARG A 31 -9.06 -21.03 1.34
C ARG A 31 -9.85 -21.49 2.55
N THR A 32 -9.65 -20.80 3.67
CA THR A 32 -10.34 -21.10 4.92
C THR A 32 -11.84 -20.87 4.79
N LEU A 33 -12.25 -19.81 4.09
CA LEU A 33 -13.66 -19.51 3.84
C LEU A 33 -14.35 -20.61 3.03
N VAL A 34 -13.73 -21.06 1.93
CA VAL A 34 -14.26 -22.14 1.09
C VAL A 34 -14.41 -23.47 1.83
N LEU A 35 -13.41 -23.84 2.64
CA LEU A 35 -13.50 -25.04 3.48
C LEU A 35 -14.59 -24.90 4.54
N ARG A 36 -14.70 -23.72 5.15
CA ARG A 36 -15.74 -23.45 6.15
C ARG A 36 -17.13 -23.63 5.55
N ILE A 37 -17.40 -23.06 4.37
CA ILE A 37 -18.67 -23.23 3.67
C ILE A 37 -18.98 -24.72 3.46
N GLY A 38 -18.02 -25.48 2.92
CA GLY A 38 -18.20 -26.92 2.68
C GLY A 38 -18.46 -27.72 3.97
N LEU A 39 -17.73 -27.41 5.05
CA LEU A 39 -17.89 -28.06 6.36
C LEU A 39 -19.23 -27.71 7.01
N THR A 40 -19.61 -26.43 7.00
CA THR A 40 -20.89 -25.94 7.56
C THR A 40 -22.06 -26.66 6.88
N ILE A 41 -22.02 -26.75 5.55
CA ILE A 41 -23.04 -27.44 4.75
C ILE A 41 -23.04 -28.95 5.05
N SER A 42 -21.87 -29.60 5.09
CA SER A 42 -21.74 -31.04 5.38
C SER A 42 -22.28 -31.42 6.76
N GLN A 43 -21.98 -30.63 7.79
CA GLN A 43 -22.36 -30.93 9.18
C GLN A 43 -23.87 -30.78 9.44
N HIS A 44 -24.53 -29.87 8.74
CA HIS A 44 -25.92 -29.48 9.03
C HIS A 44 -26.91 -29.89 7.93
N ALA A 45 -26.43 -30.55 6.86
CA ALA A 45 -27.27 -31.10 5.79
C ALA A 45 -28.36 -32.08 6.29
N SER A 46 -28.18 -32.69 7.46
CA SER A 46 -29.12 -33.66 8.05
C SER A 46 -30.12 -33.06 9.05
N GLU A 47 -30.03 -31.76 9.38
CA GLU A 47 -30.95 -31.13 10.33
C GLU A 47 -32.34 -30.89 9.69
N SER A 48 -33.36 -31.58 10.22
CA SER A 48 -34.76 -31.47 9.78
C SER A 48 -35.56 -30.34 10.44
N ALA A 49 -34.98 -29.58 11.37
CA ALA A 49 -35.69 -28.49 12.03
C ALA A 49 -35.63 -27.23 11.15
N ASP A 50 -36.78 -26.81 10.61
CA ASP A 50 -36.89 -25.68 9.67
C ASP A 50 -36.21 -24.39 10.18
N ASP A 51 -36.32 -24.08 11.47
CA ASP A 51 -35.72 -22.89 12.10
C ASP A 51 -34.18 -22.91 12.08
N LYS A 52 -33.60 -24.09 12.31
CA LYS A 52 -32.15 -24.29 12.25
C LYS A 52 -31.64 -24.28 10.82
N ARG A 53 -32.42 -24.87 9.90
CA ARG A 53 -32.10 -24.88 8.47
C ARG A 53 -32.10 -23.47 7.89
N GLN A 54 -33.05 -22.63 8.30
CA GLN A 54 -33.10 -21.22 7.91
C GLN A 54 -31.91 -20.43 8.46
N THR A 55 -31.54 -20.65 9.72
CA THR A 55 -30.37 -20.01 10.34
C THR A 55 -29.07 -20.40 9.66
N LEU A 56 -28.89 -21.69 9.35
CA LEU A 56 -27.76 -22.21 8.61
C LEU A 56 -27.66 -21.58 7.22
N GLN A 57 -28.78 -21.51 6.50
CA GLN A 57 -28.82 -20.96 5.17
C GLN A 57 -28.42 -19.48 5.17
N ALA A 58 -28.88 -18.70 6.15
CA ALA A 58 -28.46 -17.30 6.30
C ALA A 58 -26.95 -17.15 6.58
N ASP A 59 -26.35 -18.02 7.40
CA ASP A 59 -24.89 -18.01 7.64
C ASP A 59 -24.11 -18.38 6.37
N VAL A 60 -24.53 -19.43 5.66
CA VAL A 60 -23.92 -19.85 4.40
C VAL A 60 -24.02 -18.72 3.37
N ASP A 61 -25.20 -18.12 3.19
CA ASP A 61 -25.42 -17.02 2.24
C ASP A 61 -24.49 -15.83 2.54
N ALA A 62 -24.29 -15.47 3.82
CA ALA A 62 -23.36 -14.42 4.22
C ALA A 62 -21.89 -14.77 3.88
N GLN A 63 -21.49 -16.03 4.08
CA GLN A 63 -20.15 -16.50 3.72
C GLN A 63 -19.95 -16.51 2.19
N VAL A 64 -20.96 -16.91 1.42
CA VAL A 64 -20.93 -16.89 -0.05
C VAL A 64 -20.86 -15.46 -0.58
N GLN A 65 -21.59 -14.51 0.01
CA GLN A 65 -21.46 -13.10 -0.34
C GLN A 65 -20.05 -12.58 -0.09
N THR A 66 -19.44 -12.93 1.05
CA THR A 66 -18.05 -12.57 1.37
C THR A 66 -17.06 -13.16 0.35
N LEU A 67 -17.27 -14.42 -0.04
CA LEU A 67 -16.47 -15.11 -1.06
C LEU A 67 -16.56 -14.38 -2.41
N ARG A 68 -17.79 -14.11 -2.87
CA ARG A 68 -18.04 -13.39 -4.14
C ARG A 68 -17.37 -12.04 -4.14
N GLN A 69 -17.60 -11.23 -3.11
CA GLN A 69 -17.06 -9.89 -3.01
C GLN A 69 -15.52 -9.90 -3.04
N THR A 70 -14.90 -10.85 -2.35
CA THR A 70 -13.44 -10.97 -2.35
C THR A 70 -12.90 -11.39 -3.72
N ILE A 71 -13.59 -12.29 -4.42
CA ILE A 71 -13.21 -12.75 -5.76
C ILE A 71 -13.42 -11.65 -6.80
N GLU A 72 -14.50 -10.89 -6.74
CA GLU A 72 -14.76 -9.76 -7.65
C GLU A 72 -13.67 -8.68 -7.54
N VAL A 73 -13.18 -8.45 -6.33
CA VAL A 73 -12.08 -7.50 -6.07
C VAL A 73 -10.77 -8.05 -6.63
N LEU A 74 -10.49 -9.33 -6.41
CA LEU A 74 -9.33 -10.00 -6.98
C LEU A 74 -9.34 -9.96 -8.52
N GLN A 75 -10.52 -10.09 -9.12
CA GLN A 75 -10.74 -10.02 -10.56
C GLN A 75 -10.77 -8.58 -11.11
N GLY A 76 -10.69 -7.56 -10.24
CA GLY A 76 -10.78 -6.15 -10.64
C GLY A 76 -12.16 -5.73 -11.18
N THR A 77 -13.21 -6.53 -10.95
CA THR A 77 -14.56 -6.25 -11.45
C THR A 77 -15.40 -5.44 -10.47
N ALA A 78 -15.05 -5.44 -9.18
CA ALA A 78 -15.67 -4.60 -8.16
C ALA A 78 -14.70 -3.53 -7.66
N HIS A 79 -15.22 -2.32 -7.46
CA HIS A 79 -14.55 -1.24 -6.74
C HIS A 79 -15.14 -1.16 -5.33
N PHE A 80 -14.31 -1.20 -4.29
CA PHE A 80 -14.74 -0.74 -2.97
C PHE A 80 -14.59 0.78 -2.93
N ASP A 81 -15.55 1.46 -2.30
CA ASP A 81 -15.46 2.91 -2.07
C ASP A 81 -14.21 3.31 -1.25
N ASP A 82 -13.60 2.36 -0.54
CA ASP A 82 -12.45 2.56 0.36
C ASP A 82 -11.09 2.10 -0.23
N LEU A 83 -11.03 1.56 -1.45
CA LEU A 83 -9.75 1.14 -2.05
C LEU A 83 -9.06 2.29 -2.79
N PRO A 84 -7.76 2.55 -2.55
CA PRO A 84 -7.00 3.49 -3.36
C PRO A 84 -7.00 3.13 -4.84
N GLU A 85 -7.08 4.13 -5.72
CA GLU A 85 -7.09 3.94 -7.18
C GLU A 85 -5.88 3.12 -7.68
N ALA A 86 -4.70 3.36 -7.10
CA ALA A 86 -3.48 2.63 -7.43
C ALA A 86 -3.57 1.12 -7.12
N LEU A 87 -4.25 0.73 -6.04
CA LEU A 87 -4.45 -0.67 -5.67
C LEU A 87 -5.48 -1.33 -6.61
N SER A 88 -6.54 -0.61 -6.98
CA SER A 88 -7.53 -1.10 -7.94
C SER A 88 -6.93 -1.35 -9.32
N HIS A 89 -6.10 -0.42 -9.82
CA HIS A 89 -5.40 -0.59 -11.10
C HIS A 89 -4.42 -1.77 -11.06
N TRP A 90 -3.70 -1.94 -9.95
CA TRP A 90 -2.79 -3.05 -9.76
C TRP A 90 -3.51 -4.41 -9.71
N LEU A 91 -4.64 -4.52 -9.01
CA LEU A 91 -5.47 -5.73 -8.99
C LEU A 91 -6.01 -6.09 -10.38
N ALA A 92 -6.44 -5.09 -11.17
CA ALA A 92 -6.88 -5.32 -12.54
C ALA A 92 -5.74 -5.87 -13.43
N ALA A 93 -4.54 -5.30 -13.33
CA ALA A 93 -3.37 -5.79 -14.05
C ALA A 93 -2.96 -7.21 -13.60
N LEU A 94 -3.05 -7.51 -12.31
CA LEU A 94 -2.82 -8.84 -11.76
C LEU A 94 -3.82 -9.84 -12.36
N ALA A 95 -5.12 -9.51 -12.33
CA ALA A 95 -6.18 -10.36 -12.86
C ALA A 95 -6.01 -10.65 -14.36
N GLU A 96 -5.57 -9.65 -15.14
CA GLU A 96 -5.26 -9.81 -16.56
C GLU A 96 -4.04 -10.72 -16.77
N SER A 97 -2.99 -10.57 -15.95
CA SER A 97 -1.77 -11.39 -16.05
C SER A 97 -1.96 -12.84 -15.60
N GLN A 98 -2.85 -13.08 -14.64
CA GLN A 98 -3.15 -14.39 -14.03
C GLN A 98 -4.53 -14.88 -14.46
N SER A 99 -4.87 -14.73 -15.74
CA SER A 99 -6.24 -15.00 -16.24
C SER A 99 -6.69 -16.45 -16.03
N THR A 100 -5.76 -17.40 -16.06
CA THR A 100 -6.04 -18.83 -15.90
C THR A 100 -6.45 -19.13 -14.46
N GLU A 101 -5.68 -18.62 -13.51
CA GLU A 101 -5.90 -18.74 -12.07
C GLU A 101 -7.19 -18.00 -11.69
N MET A 102 -7.42 -16.80 -12.25
CA MET A 102 -8.68 -16.06 -12.05
C MET A 102 -9.90 -16.84 -12.55
N ALA A 103 -9.77 -17.56 -13.66
CA ALA A 103 -10.84 -18.42 -14.16
C ALA A 103 -11.11 -19.59 -13.21
N VAL A 104 -10.07 -20.20 -12.62
CA VAL A 104 -10.21 -21.28 -11.62
C VAL A 104 -10.89 -20.73 -10.35
N ILE A 105 -10.44 -19.58 -9.85
CA ILE A 105 -11.01 -18.89 -8.70
C ILE A 105 -12.49 -18.55 -8.95
N GLY A 106 -12.82 -18.06 -10.15
CA GLY A 106 -14.21 -17.80 -10.54
C GLY A 106 -15.08 -19.06 -10.58
N ARG A 107 -14.55 -20.21 -11.04
CA ARG A 107 -15.28 -21.49 -11.00
C ARG A 107 -15.62 -21.93 -9.58
N MET A 108 -14.84 -21.55 -8.57
CA MET A 108 -15.14 -21.84 -7.18
C MET A 108 -16.50 -21.26 -6.76
N VAL A 109 -16.82 -20.03 -7.19
CA VAL A 109 -18.13 -19.41 -6.92
C VAL A 109 -19.26 -20.26 -7.50
N SER A 110 -19.13 -20.70 -8.75
CA SER A 110 -20.12 -21.58 -9.40
C SER A 110 -20.29 -22.91 -8.65
N ARG A 111 -19.20 -23.51 -8.16
CA ARG A 111 -19.25 -24.74 -7.36
C ARG A 111 -19.92 -24.52 -6.00
N THR A 112 -19.68 -23.37 -5.38
CA THR A 112 -20.35 -22.99 -4.14
C THR A 112 -21.85 -22.76 -4.37
N ASP A 113 -22.25 -22.18 -5.49
CA ASP A 113 -23.67 -22.03 -5.84
C ASP A 113 -24.37 -23.37 -6.04
N GLU A 114 -23.71 -24.31 -6.75
CA GLU A 114 -24.22 -25.69 -6.90
C GLU A 114 -24.45 -26.36 -5.53
N LEU A 115 -23.51 -26.16 -4.60
CA LEU A 115 -23.61 -26.70 -3.24
C LEU A 115 -24.73 -26.04 -2.42
N CYS A 116 -24.91 -24.72 -2.54
CA CYS A 116 -25.99 -23.98 -1.88
C CYS A 116 -27.37 -24.36 -2.43
N ALA A 117 -27.49 -24.56 -3.75
CA ALA A 117 -28.73 -25.02 -4.36
C ALA A 117 -29.12 -26.42 -3.85
N ALA A 118 -28.14 -27.31 -3.66
CA ALA A 118 -28.39 -28.62 -3.08
C ALA A 118 -28.84 -28.55 -1.62
N LEU A 119 -28.31 -27.60 -0.83
CA LEU A 119 -28.75 -27.35 0.54
C LEU A 119 -30.23 -26.96 0.64
N GLN A 120 -30.74 -26.17 -0.33
CA GLN A 120 -32.13 -25.71 -0.39
C GLN A 120 -33.15 -26.83 -0.70
N GLN A 121 -32.70 -27.97 -1.24
CA GLN A 121 -33.56 -29.08 -1.63
C GLN A 121 -33.59 -30.16 -0.54
N ASP A 122 -33.01 -31.33 -0.78
CA ASP A 122 -32.92 -32.44 0.18
C ASP A 122 -31.54 -32.55 0.85
N GLY A 123 -30.72 -31.51 0.70
CA GLY A 123 -29.31 -31.52 1.11
C GLY A 123 -28.38 -32.00 0.00
N PRO A 124 -27.07 -31.72 0.11
CA PRO A 124 -26.07 -32.16 -0.85
C PRO A 124 -25.90 -33.67 -0.86
N SER A 125 -25.87 -34.26 -2.06
CA SER A 125 -25.43 -35.64 -2.23
C SER A 125 -23.94 -35.76 -1.91
N PRO A 126 -23.46 -36.94 -1.46
CA PRO A 126 -22.03 -37.18 -1.23
C PRO A 126 -21.18 -36.86 -2.46
N GLN A 127 -21.69 -37.10 -3.67
CA GLN A 127 -20.98 -36.82 -4.91
C GLN A 127 -20.74 -35.33 -5.15
N ILE A 128 -21.74 -34.48 -4.87
CA ILE A 128 -21.60 -33.02 -4.99
C ILE A 128 -20.57 -32.53 -3.98
N LEU A 129 -20.68 -32.98 -2.73
CA LEU A 129 -19.76 -32.59 -1.67
C LEU A 129 -18.31 -33.03 -1.95
N ASP A 130 -18.10 -34.27 -2.38
CA ASP A 130 -16.77 -34.79 -2.73
C ASP A 130 -16.17 -34.03 -3.91
N SER A 131 -16.99 -33.70 -4.92
CA SER A 131 -16.54 -32.90 -6.06
C SER A 131 -16.16 -31.47 -5.68
N TYR A 132 -16.91 -30.86 -4.75
CA TYR A 132 -16.64 -29.53 -4.21
C TYR A 132 -15.32 -29.52 -3.44
N ILE A 133 -15.12 -30.47 -2.52
CA ILE A 133 -13.91 -30.58 -1.70
C ILE A 133 -12.69 -30.86 -2.59
N ALA A 134 -12.81 -31.80 -3.53
CA ALA A 134 -11.71 -32.13 -4.44
C ALA A 134 -11.30 -30.95 -5.32
N PHE A 135 -12.27 -30.18 -5.83
CA PHE A 135 -11.99 -28.96 -6.59
C PHE A 135 -11.33 -27.89 -5.71
N ALA A 136 -11.86 -27.69 -4.50
CA ALA A 136 -11.33 -26.73 -3.54
C ALA A 136 -9.84 -27.01 -3.21
N GLU A 137 -9.52 -28.26 -2.86
CA GLU A 137 -8.18 -28.65 -2.42
C GLU A 137 -7.15 -28.72 -3.54
N ARG A 138 -7.55 -29.14 -4.75
CA ARG A 138 -6.60 -29.42 -5.85
C ARG A 138 -6.44 -28.29 -6.82
N GLU A 139 -7.54 -27.64 -7.19
CA GLU A 139 -7.53 -26.60 -8.23
C GLU A 139 -7.56 -25.21 -7.59
N PHE A 140 -8.55 -24.96 -6.72
CA PHE A 140 -8.74 -23.62 -6.13
C PHE A 140 -7.58 -23.21 -5.22
N PHE A 141 -7.09 -24.13 -4.37
CA PHE A 141 -5.98 -23.80 -3.48
C PHE A 141 -4.69 -23.52 -4.23
N ASP A 142 -4.40 -24.29 -5.28
CA ASP A 142 -3.23 -24.09 -6.12
C ASP A 142 -3.32 -22.73 -6.84
N ALA A 143 -4.46 -22.42 -7.45
CA ALA A 143 -4.69 -21.12 -8.08
C ALA A 143 -4.53 -19.95 -7.09
N VAL A 144 -5.08 -20.06 -5.87
CA VAL A 144 -4.89 -19.03 -4.84
C VAL A 144 -3.42 -18.94 -4.40
N SER A 145 -2.65 -20.05 -4.39
CA SER A 145 -1.22 -20.02 -4.04
C SER A 145 -0.46 -19.22 -5.09
N THR A 146 -0.65 -19.59 -6.34
CA THR A 146 0.01 -18.94 -7.47
C THR A 146 -0.30 -17.45 -7.48
N VAL A 147 -1.56 -17.06 -7.29
CA VAL A 147 -1.94 -15.65 -7.22
C VAL A 147 -1.26 -14.94 -6.04
N MET A 148 -1.23 -15.55 -4.86
CA MET A 148 -0.55 -14.99 -3.70
C MET A 148 0.96 -14.82 -3.93
N ASP A 149 1.62 -15.79 -4.57
CA ASP A 149 3.04 -15.71 -4.90
C ASP A 149 3.32 -14.55 -5.87
N HIS A 150 2.46 -14.35 -6.88
CA HIS A 150 2.56 -13.21 -7.79
C HIS A 150 2.31 -11.87 -7.10
N ILE A 151 1.34 -11.82 -6.17
CA ILE A 151 1.07 -10.63 -5.36
C ILE A 151 2.32 -10.24 -4.55
N TRP A 152 2.97 -11.21 -3.89
CA TRP A 152 4.20 -10.96 -3.13
C TRP A 152 5.34 -10.47 -4.02
N ALA A 153 5.59 -11.16 -5.14
CA ALA A 153 6.65 -10.79 -6.06
C ALA A 153 6.48 -9.36 -6.61
N GLN A 154 5.28 -8.99 -7.05
CA GLN A 154 5.02 -7.65 -7.58
C GLN A 154 5.12 -6.55 -6.53
N MET A 155 4.80 -6.82 -5.27
CA MET A 155 4.99 -5.84 -4.21
C MET A 155 6.45 -5.61 -3.88
N ASP A 156 7.25 -6.67 -3.83
CA ASP A 156 8.70 -6.56 -3.60
C ASP A 156 9.36 -5.76 -4.73
N ASP A 157 8.98 -6.03 -5.98
CA ASP A 157 9.44 -5.26 -7.15
C ASP A 157 9.04 -3.78 -7.06
N ASN A 158 7.77 -3.50 -6.71
CA ASN A 158 7.28 -2.13 -6.57
C ASN A 158 7.98 -1.40 -5.42
N ARG A 159 8.22 -2.08 -4.30
CA ARG A 159 8.93 -1.51 -3.14
C ARG A 159 10.38 -1.20 -3.49
N ALA A 160 11.07 -2.11 -4.17
CA ALA A 160 12.43 -1.88 -4.66
C ALA A 160 12.48 -0.67 -5.61
N ALA A 161 11.57 -0.59 -6.58
CA ALA A 161 11.49 0.54 -7.51
C ALA A 161 11.17 1.87 -6.82
N GLN A 162 10.37 1.87 -5.76
CA GLN A 162 10.09 3.08 -4.96
C GLN A 162 11.32 3.53 -4.17
N LEU A 163 12.05 2.60 -3.54
CA LEU A 163 13.30 2.88 -2.85
C LEU A 163 14.34 3.47 -3.80
N ASP A 164 14.52 2.87 -4.98
CA ASP A 164 15.45 3.39 -5.99
C ASP A 164 15.12 4.83 -6.41
N ARG A 165 13.82 5.14 -6.61
CA ARG A 165 13.38 6.50 -6.93
C ARG A 165 13.63 7.47 -5.77
N ALA A 166 13.39 7.03 -4.53
CA ALA A 166 13.65 7.83 -3.34
C ALA A 166 15.15 8.16 -3.22
N MET A 167 16.02 7.16 -3.39
CA MET A 167 17.48 7.33 -3.38
C MET A 167 17.96 8.27 -4.49
N GLN A 168 17.42 8.14 -5.71
CA GLN A 168 17.74 9.07 -6.80
C GLN A 168 17.30 10.50 -6.48
N SER A 169 16.14 10.68 -5.83
CA SER A 169 15.67 11.99 -5.41
C SER A 169 16.53 12.60 -4.30
N ALA A 170 16.92 11.79 -3.31
CA ALA A 170 17.84 12.16 -2.25
C ALA A 170 19.19 12.62 -2.81
N ALA A 171 19.76 11.87 -3.76
CA ALA A 171 21.00 12.23 -4.43
C ALA A 171 20.91 13.58 -5.17
N ARG A 172 19.82 13.83 -5.92
CA ARG A 172 19.59 15.13 -6.57
C ARG A 172 19.45 16.28 -5.58
N LEU A 173 18.77 16.03 -4.44
CA LEU A 173 18.62 17.03 -3.39
C LEU A 173 19.97 17.33 -2.73
N ALA A 174 20.79 16.31 -2.45
CA ALA A 174 22.14 16.48 -1.91
C ALA A 174 23.03 17.31 -2.85
N GLU A 175 22.94 17.11 -4.16
CA GLU A 175 23.63 17.95 -5.15
C GLU A 175 23.13 19.41 -5.09
N GLY A 176 21.81 19.62 -5.00
CA GLY A 176 21.21 20.94 -4.83
C GLY A 176 21.69 21.65 -3.56
N LEU A 177 21.73 20.94 -2.43
CA LEU A 177 22.24 21.46 -1.16
C LEU A 177 23.73 21.82 -1.25
N ASN A 178 24.55 21.00 -1.93
CA ASN A 178 25.95 21.35 -2.20
C ASN A 178 26.09 22.65 -3.01
N ARG A 179 25.18 22.92 -3.95
CA ARG A 179 25.15 24.20 -4.68
C ARG A 179 24.75 25.36 -3.78
N LEU A 180 23.73 25.18 -2.94
CA LEU A 180 23.27 26.21 -1.98
C LEU A 180 24.36 26.54 -0.96
N GLU A 181 25.08 25.54 -0.45
CA GLU A 181 26.20 25.75 0.47
C GLU A 181 27.28 26.65 -0.17
N ARG A 182 27.63 26.39 -1.44
CA ARG A 182 28.58 27.22 -2.20
C ARG A 182 28.06 28.65 -2.39
N ILE A 183 26.77 28.80 -2.73
CA ILE A 183 26.14 30.12 -2.88
C ILE A 183 26.16 30.87 -1.54
N GLY A 184 25.75 30.25 -0.44
CA GLY A 184 25.77 30.85 0.89
C GLY A 184 27.18 31.28 1.31
N LYS A 185 28.20 30.45 1.07
CA LYS A 185 29.62 30.83 1.30
C LYS A 185 30.03 32.04 0.46
N TYR A 186 29.64 32.09 -0.81
CA TYR A 186 29.92 33.20 -1.70
C TYR A 186 29.24 34.50 -1.25
N VAL A 187 27.93 34.45 -0.95
CA VAL A 187 27.16 35.60 -0.45
C VAL A 187 27.75 36.12 0.86
N ARG A 188 28.13 35.23 1.78
CA ARG A 188 28.80 35.62 3.03
C ARG A 188 30.11 36.38 2.76
N SER A 189 30.95 35.86 1.86
CA SER A 189 32.22 36.51 1.50
C SER A 189 31.99 37.87 0.83
N MET A 190 31.03 37.96 -0.10
CA MET A 190 30.66 39.21 -0.75
C MET A 190 30.14 40.25 0.26
N SER A 191 29.33 39.81 1.22
CA SER A 191 28.77 40.66 2.28
C SER A 191 29.85 41.22 3.20
N ILE A 192 30.85 40.41 3.55
CA ILE A 192 32.02 40.88 4.32
C ILE A 192 32.80 41.94 3.53
N ASN A 193 33.09 41.67 2.25
CA ASN A 193 33.82 42.62 1.40
C ASN A 193 33.05 43.93 1.22
N ALA A 194 31.73 43.85 1.02
CA ALA A 194 30.86 45.01 0.90
C ALA A 194 30.81 45.82 2.21
N SER A 195 30.74 45.16 3.37
CA SER A 195 30.75 45.82 4.68
C SER A 195 32.07 46.57 4.94
N VAL A 196 33.21 46.00 4.53
CA VAL A 196 34.52 46.65 4.63
C VAL A 196 34.59 47.89 3.73
N GLU A 197 34.21 47.79 2.45
CA GLU A 197 34.27 48.94 1.53
C GLU A 197 33.27 50.03 1.93
N ALA A 198 32.08 49.64 2.41
CA ALA A 198 31.09 50.57 2.94
C ALA A 198 31.60 51.29 4.19
N SER A 199 32.30 50.59 5.10
CA SER A 199 32.96 51.21 6.25
C SER A 199 34.05 52.20 5.82
N ARG A 200 34.77 51.90 4.73
CA ARG A 200 35.82 52.76 4.18
C ARG A 200 35.26 54.05 3.55
N ALA A 201 34.03 54.03 3.06
CA ALA A 201 33.33 55.20 2.53
C ALA A 201 32.82 56.18 3.63
N GLY A 202 33.00 55.85 4.90
CA GLY A 202 32.64 56.73 6.03
C GLY A 202 31.14 57.02 6.11
N GLU A 203 30.76 58.29 6.27
CA GLU A 203 29.34 58.70 6.37
C GLU A 203 28.50 58.27 5.15
N ALA A 204 29.08 58.26 3.95
CA ALA A 204 28.38 57.88 2.72
C ALA A 204 28.05 56.38 2.66
N GLY A 205 28.74 55.53 3.44
CA GLY A 205 28.59 54.07 3.41
C GLY A 205 27.72 53.49 4.52
N LYS A 206 27.25 54.29 5.49
CA LYS A 206 26.49 53.78 6.65
C LYS A 206 25.29 52.91 6.29
N GLY A 207 24.51 53.29 5.27
CA GLY A 207 23.38 52.47 4.79
C GLY A 207 23.80 51.16 4.13
N LEU A 208 24.92 51.17 3.41
CA LEU A 208 25.48 49.98 2.76
C LEU A 208 26.05 48.98 3.77
N VAL A 209 26.59 49.44 4.90
CA VAL A 209 27.05 48.56 6.00
C VAL A 209 25.88 47.75 6.57
N ILE A 210 24.72 48.39 6.79
CA ILE A 210 23.52 47.71 7.33
C ILE A 210 23.05 46.63 6.34
N ILE A 211 22.95 46.97 5.06
CA ILE A 211 22.55 46.01 4.01
C ILE A 211 23.53 44.83 3.92
N ALA A 212 24.84 45.11 3.97
CA ALA A 212 25.86 44.08 3.94
C ALA A 212 25.78 43.14 5.16
N GLN A 213 25.45 43.68 6.33
CA GLN A 213 25.25 42.85 7.53
C GLN A 213 24.01 41.95 7.42
N GLU A 214 22.92 42.45 6.85
CA GLU A 214 21.70 41.66 6.61
C GLU A 214 21.96 40.48 5.65
N PHE A 215 22.67 40.72 4.55
CA PHE A 215 23.06 39.64 3.63
C PHE A 215 23.98 38.61 4.27
N LYS A 216 24.87 39.02 5.20
CA LYS A 216 25.71 38.10 5.96
C LYS A 216 24.85 37.18 6.85
N THR A 217 23.90 37.74 7.59
CA THR A 217 22.98 36.99 8.44
C THR A 217 22.13 36.02 7.62
N LEU A 218 21.57 36.47 6.49
CA LEU A 218 20.81 35.59 5.59
C LEU A 218 21.68 34.44 5.05
N ALA A 219 22.95 34.71 4.72
CA ALA A 219 23.88 33.67 4.29
C ALA A 219 24.28 32.69 5.41
N GLU A 220 24.21 33.10 6.66
CA GLU A 220 24.35 32.24 7.85
C GLU A 220 23.14 31.32 8.00
N GLU A 221 21.93 31.86 7.96
CA GLU A 221 20.68 31.09 8.03
C GLU A 221 20.57 30.06 6.89
N VAL A 222 20.91 30.44 5.65
CA VAL A 222 20.90 29.51 4.51
C VAL A 222 21.86 28.34 4.73
N GLN A 223 23.02 28.56 5.35
CA GLN A 223 23.96 27.48 5.65
C GLN A 223 23.41 26.53 6.72
N GLU A 224 22.78 27.06 7.77
CA GLU A 224 22.15 26.25 8.82
C GLU A 224 21.01 25.39 8.26
N LEU A 225 20.12 25.99 7.44
CA LEU A 225 19.05 25.25 6.77
C LEU A 225 19.59 24.16 5.82
N THR A 226 20.68 24.45 5.12
CA THR A 226 21.33 23.48 4.22
C THR A 226 21.92 22.30 4.99
N LEU A 227 22.49 22.54 6.18
CA LEU A 227 23.00 21.49 7.06
C LEU A 227 21.87 20.62 7.61
N SER A 228 20.81 21.23 8.14
CA SER A 228 19.64 20.51 8.64
C SER A 228 19.01 19.63 7.55
N ALA A 229 18.83 20.17 6.34
CA ALA A 229 18.29 19.39 5.22
C ALA A 229 19.19 18.22 4.79
N ARG A 230 20.51 18.33 5.00
CA ARG A 230 21.46 17.24 4.72
C ARG A 230 21.34 16.12 5.75
N GLU A 231 21.13 16.45 7.02
CA GLU A 231 20.87 15.46 8.08
C GLU A 231 19.56 14.68 7.83
N ASP A 232 18.52 15.37 7.35
CA ASP A 232 17.26 14.73 6.96
C ASP A 232 17.46 13.74 5.80
N ILE A 233 18.27 14.09 4.79
CA ILE A 233 18.62 13.17 3.69
C ILE A 233 19.39 11.95 4.18
N GLN A 234 20.37 12.13 5.07
CA GLN A 234 21.15 11.00 5.60
C GLN A 234 20.26 10.00 6.33
N THR A 235 19.23 10.48 7.02
CA THR A 235 18.23 9.63 7.66
C THR A 235 17.47 8.77 6.65
N ILE A 236 17.12 9.33 5.48
CA ILE A 236 16.46 8.62 4.38
C ILE A 236 17.38 7.56 3.77
N GLU A 237 18.67 7.85 3.61
CA GLU A 237 19.65 6.90 3.05
C GLU A 237 20.01 5.75 4.00
N SER A 238 19.88 5.97 5.31
CA SER A 238 20.19 4.95 6.34
C SER A 238 19.02 4.03 6.72
N SER A 239 17.83 4.29 6.19
CA SER A 239 16.59 3.54 6.49
C SER A 239 16.32 2.45 5.47
#